data_AF-A0A2V2NBU9-F1
#
_entry.id   AF-A0A2V2NBU9-F1
#
_cell.length_a   1.000
_cell.length_b   1.000
_cell.length_c   1.000
_cell.angle_alpha   90.00
_cell.angle_beta   90.00
_cell.angle_gamma   90.00
#
_symmetry.space_group_name_H-M   'P 1'
#
loop_
_entity.id
_entity.type
_entity.pdbx_description
1 polymer ?
#
loop_
_entity_poly.entity_id
_entity_poly.type
_entity_poly.pdbx_seq_one_letter_code
_entity_poly.pdbx_strand_id
1 'polypeptide(L)'
;MYTKLGTGVLMIVLLISLTGTCFAADSPGYLATLTGGESQIVNGTDGMMVITLDNPDQKVNITKEDNTSQISVGLLKYAVLPIDAITIFSSPEMKTASIVKIENLSISDNNDNLTLKVKPLDYYDGEVLTSYAQDTVNLKELDEKLFNSTGLYLEMINNIPENFHNSISPLEKCIGDCHGDSQCIFDCDDYC
;
A
#
# COMPACT_ATOMS: atom_id res chain seq x y z
N MET A 1 -9.63 -18.15 62.73
CA MET A 1 -10.32 -17.25 61.77
C MET A 1 -9.32 -16.95 60.67
N TYR A 2 -9.32 -17.77 59.61
CA TYR A 2 -8.30 -17.72 58.55
C TYR A 2 -8.62 -16.55 57.60
N THR A 3 -7.70 -15.60 57.52
CA THR A 3 -7.71 -14.48 56.60
C THR A 3 -7.61 -14.99 55.15
N LYS A 4 -8.76 -15.07 54.47
CA LYS A 4 -8.86 -15.15 53.01
C LYS A 4 -8.35 -13.84 52.39
N LEU A 5 -7.03 -13.63 52.38
CA LEU A 5 -6.41 -12.45 51.76
C LEU A 5 -5.40 -12.81 50.65
N GLY A 6 -5.23 -14.10 50.33
CA GLY A 6 -4.19 -14.57 49.40
C GLY A 6 -4.66 -14.90 47.98
N THR A 7 -5.95 -15.19 47.75
CA THR A 7 -6.43 -15.71 46.45
C THR A 7 -6.96 -14.63 45.49
N GLY A 8 -7.44 -13.50 46.01
CA GLY A 8 -7.99 -12.43 45.16
C GLY A 8 -6.92 -11.62 44.42
N VAL A 9 -5.77 -11.36 45.08
CA VAL A 9 -4.69 -10.54 44.51
C VAL A 9 -3.95 -11.30 43.40
N LEU A 10 -3.78 -12.62 43.54
CA LEU A 10 -3.13 -13.48 42.54
C LEU A 10 -3.93 -13.58 41.23
N MET A 11 -5.26 -13.52 41.29
CA MET A 11 -6.13 -13.48 40.10
C MET A 11 -6.01 -12.16 39.33
N ILE A 12 -5.86 -11.02 40.02
CA ILE A 12 -5.74 -9.71 39.39
C ILE A 12 -4.43 -9.58 38.61
N VAL A 13 -3.32 -10.10 39.15
CA VAL A 13 -2.01 -10.09 38.46
C VAL A 13 -2.04 -10.94 37.19
N LEU A 14 -2.75 -12.09 37.22
CA LEU A 14 -2.97 -12.93 36.03
C LEU A 14 -3.84 -12.24 34.96
N LEU A 15 -4.89 -11.51 35.37
CA LEU A 15 -5.74 -10.74 34.45
C LEU A 15 -5.00 -9.61 33.72
N ILE A 16 -4.06 -8.93 34.40
CA ILE A 16 -3.24 -7.86 33.79
C ILE A 16 -2.17 -8.46 32.85
N SER A 17 -1.70 -9.68 33.08
CA SER A 17 -0.76 -10.34 32.16
C SER A 17 -1.40 -10.84 30.85
N LEU A 18 -2.73 -10.90 30.78
CA LEU A 18 -3.51 -11.25 29.59
C LEU A 18 -3.84 -10.04 28.70
N THR A 19 -3.62 -8.82 29.17
CA THR A 19 -3.54 -7.67 28.28
C THR A 19 -2.17 -7.72 27.62
N GLY A 20 -2.02 -8.64 26.67
CA GLY A 20 -0.93 -8.57 25.71
C GLY A 20 -0.91 -7.15 25.15
N THR A 21 0.26 -6.53 25.18
CA THR A 21 0.46 -5.25 24.51
C THR A 21 0.13 -5.50 23.04
N CYS A 22 -1.09 -5.13 22.64
CA CYS A 22 -1.40 -4.96 21.25
C CYS A 22 -0.52 -3.78 20.83
N PHE A 23 0.58 -4.08 20.13
CA PHE A 23 1.16 -3.08 19.27
C PHE A 23 0.02 -2.71 18.32
N ALA A 24 -0.54 -1.51 18.46
CA ALA A 24 -1.47 -1.00 17.47
C ALA A 24 -0.70 -1.09 16.15
N ALA A 25 -1.10 -2.05 15.30
CA ALA A 25 -0.56 -2.12 13.96
C ALA A 25 -0.88 -0.77 13.32
N ASP A 26 0.14 -0.11 12.80
CA ASP A 26 0.01 1.23 12.23
C ASP A 26 -1.07 1.19 11.15
N SER A 27 -2.08 2.05 11.30
CA SER A 27 -3.21 2.06 10.38
C SER A 27 -2.73 2.60 9.04
N PRO A 28 -3.03 1.91 7.92
CA PRO A 28 -2.98 2.54 6.63
C PRO A 28 -3.83 3.81 6.62
N GLY A 29 -3.39 4.81 5.87
CA GLY A 29 -4.10 6.09 5.85
C GLY A 29 -3.78 7.02 4.70
N TYR A 30 -2.83 6.64 3.83
CA TYR A 30 -2.61 7.33 2.56
C TYR A 30 -3.07 6.44 1.41
N LEU A 31 -3.79 7.03 0.47
CA LEU A 31 -4.08 6.45 -0.83
C LEU A 31 -3.04 6.97 -1.82
N ALA A 32 -2.18 6.09 -2.33
CA ALA A 32 -1.30 6.44 -3.45
C ALA A 32 -1.95 6.04 -4.78
N THR A 33 -2.00 6.94 -5.76
CA THR A 33 -2.52 6.65 -7.10
C THR A 33 -1.53 6.99 -8.19
N LEU A 34 -1.43 6.10 -9.17
CA LEU A 34 -0.54 6.21 -10.32
C LEU A 34 -1.26 5.63 -11.55
N THR A 35 -1.14 6.28 -12.70
CA THR A 35 -1.56 5.70 -13.97
C THR A 35 -0.33 5.33 -14.79
N GLY A 36 -0.45 4.31 -15.63
CA GLY A 36 0.51 3.98 -16.66
C GLY A 36 -0.18 3.63 -17.97
N GLY A 37 0.65 3.43 -18.98
CA GLY A 37 0.22 3.00 -20.30
C GLY A 37 -0.07 1.50 -20.36
N GLU A 38 0.49 0.87 -21.39
CA GLU A 38 0.25 -0.54 -21.64
C GLU A 38 0.70 -1.40 -20.47
N SER A 39 -0.02 -2.50 -20.23
CA SER A 39 0.40 -3.46 -19.22
C SER A 39 0.30 -4.89 -19.69
N GLN A 40 1.20 -5.69 -19.16
CA GLN A 40 1.26 -7.12 -19.35
C GLN A 40 1.13 -7.82 -18.00
N ILE A 41 0.31 -8.86 -17.97
CA ILE A 41 0.14 -9.74 -16.82
C ILE A 41 0.67 -11.11 -17.21
N VAL A 42 1.60 -11.64 -16.41
CA VAL A 42 2.15 -12.98 -16.60
C VAL A 42 2.12 -13.77 -15.31
N ASN A 43 1.79 -15.05 -15.42
CA ASN A 43 1.97 -16.00 -14.35
C ASN A 43 3.45 -16.13 -13.96
N GLY A 44 3.74 -15.93 -12.67
CA GLY A 44 5.04 -16.14 -12.06
C GLY A 44 5.16 -17.51 -11.40
N THR A 45 6.17 -17.66 -10.55
CA THR A 45 6.35 -18.87 -9.72
C THR A 45 5.59 -18.75 -8.40
N ASP A 46 5.30 -19.89 -7.76
CA ASP A 46 4.79 -19.95 -6.38
C ASP A 46 3.45 -19.25 -6.15
N GLY A 47 2.59 -19.24 -7.17
CA GLY A 47 1.26 -18.60 -7.10
C GLY A 47 1.30 -17.07 -7.17
N MET A 48 2.47 -16.49 -7.44
CA MET A 48 2.66 -15.08 -7.72
C MET A 48 2.37 -14.78 -9.19
N MET A 49 1.92 -13.57 -9.46
CA MET A 49 1.83 -13.01 -10.80
C MET A 49 2.76 -11.81 -10.92
N VAL A 50 3.13 -11.46 -12.14
CA VAL A 50 3.90 -10.25 -12.44
C VAL A 50 3.04 -9.34 -13.29
N ILE A 51 2.90 -8.09 -12.85
CA ILE A 51 2.29 -7.01 -13.63
C ILE A 51 3.42 -6.08 -14.04
N THR A 52 3.59 -5.86 -15.34
CA THR A 52 4.49 -4.83 -15.87
C THR A 52 3.66 -3.70 -16.44
N LEU A 53 3.96 -2.48 -16.00
CA LEU A 53 3.36 -1.23 -16.47
C LEU A 53 4.40 -0.46 -17.27
N ASP A 54 4.05 -0.16 -18.52
CA ASP A 54 4.87 0.66 -19.40
C ASP A 54 4.50 2.13 -19.24
N ASN A 55 5.51 2.99 -19.27
CA ASN A 55 5.43 4.45 -19.14
C ASN A 55 4.50 4.89 -18.00
N PRO A 56 4.79 4.52 -16.74
CA PRO A 56 4.05 5.06 -15.61
C PRO A 56 4.19 6.60 -15.58
N ASP A 57 3.16 7.28 -15.08
CA ASP A 57 3.25 8.71 -14.82
C ASP A 57 4.46 9.00 -13.93
N GLN A 58 5.14 10.11 -14.20
CA GLN A 58 6.36 10.48 -13.46
C GLN A 58 6.08 10.92 -12.02
N LYS A 59 4.79 11.12 -11.69
CA LYS A 59 4.32 11.58 -10.38
C LYS A 59 3.25 10.62 -9.86
N VAL A 60 3.30 10.36 -8.57
CA VAL A 60 2.31 9.59 -7.82
C VAL A 60 1.53 10.57 -6.96
N ASN A 61 0.21 10.52 -7.03
CA ASN A 61 -0.62 11.31 -6.13
C ASN A 61 -0.70 10.58 -4.78
N ILE A 62 -0.44 11.29 -3.70
CA ILE A 62 -0.58 10.81 -2.32
C ILE A 62 -1.73 11.58 -1.69
N THR A 63 -2.81 10.87 -1.40
CA THR A 63 -4.03 11.47 -0.85
C THR A 63 -4.25 11.00 0.58
N LYS A 64 -4.52 11.95 1.48
CA LYS A 64 -5.04 11.68 2.82
C LYS A 64 -6.21 12.60 3.08
N GLU A 65 -7.36 12.00 3.36
CA GLU A 65 -8.63 12.71 3.45
C GLU A 65 -8.86 13.52 2.15
N ASP A 66 -9.00 14.84 2.22
CA ASP A 66 -9.24 15.71 1.06
C ASP A 66 -7.95 16.36 0.51
N ASN A 67 -6.79 16.07 1.10
CA ASN A 67 -5.52 16.67 0.71
C ASN A 67 -4.72 15.72 -0.18
N THR A 68 -4.38 16.19 -1.38
CA THR A 68 -3.56 15.44 -2.34
C THR A 68 -2.27 16.18 -2.62
N SER A 69 -1.16 15.46 -2.51
CA SER A 69 0.19 15.91 -2.85
C SER A 69 0.79 15.00 -3.93
N GLN A 70 1.88 15.42 -4.56
CA GLN A 70 2.54 14.64 -5.60
C GLN A 70 3.99 14.36 -5.24
N ILE A 71 4.44 13.13 -5.46
CA ILE A 71 5.84 12.72 -5.29
C ILE A 71 6.36 12.10 -6.59
N SER A 72 7.67 12.15 -6.81
CA SER A 72 8.29 11.39 -7.90
C SER A 72 8.00 9.89 -7.82
N VAL A 73 7.61 9.27 -8.95
CA VAL A 73 7.37 7.81 -9.04
C VAL A 73 8.58 7.00 -8.61
N GLY A 74 9.79 7.50 -8.83
CA GLY A 74 11.03 6.84 -8.44
C GLY A 74 11.19 6.61 -6.93
N LEU A 75 10.39 7.30 -6.09
CA LEU A 75 10.37 7.07 -4.65
C LEU A 75 9.61 5.81 -4.24
N LEU A 76 8.74 5.26 -5.10
CA LEU A 76 8.02 4.01 -4.80
C LEU A 76 8.94 2.81 -4.57
N LYS A 77 10.18 2.84 -5.09
CA LYS A 77 11.19 1.79 -4.82
C LYS A 77 11.55 1.67 -3.33
N TYR A 78 11.22 2.67 -2.53
CA TYR A 78 11.44 2.70 -1.09
C TYR A 78 10.16 2.38 -0.29
N ALA A 79 9.07 1.97 -0.94
CA ALA A 79 7.83 1.65 -0.27
C ALA A 79 8.00 0.43 0.67
N VAL A 80 7.31 0.49 1.81
CA VAL A 80 7.27 -0.61 2.78
C VAL A 80 6.34 -1.68 2.26
N LEU A 81 6.89 -2.86 1.96
CA LEU A 81 6.17 -4.01 1.43
C LEU A 81 5.95 -5.08 2.52
N PRO A 82 4.89 -5.91 2.41
CA PRO A 82 3.91 -5.95 1.31
C PRO A 82 2.81 -4.87 1.43
N ILE A 83 2.22 -4.51 0.30
CA ILE A 83 1.17 -3.47 0.19
C ILE A 83 -0.06 -4.04 -0.49
N ASP A 84 -1.24 -3.81 0.09
CA ASP A 84 -2.50 -4.13 -0.58
C ASP A 84 -2.83 -3.04 -1.60
N ALA A 85 -3.30 -3.46 -2.77
CA ALA A 85 -3.50 -2.59 -3.91
C ALA A 85 -4.68 -3.03 -4.77
N ILE A 86 -5.22 -2.07 -5.51
CA ILE A 86 -6.17 -2.32 -6.58
C ILE A 86 -5.55 -1.88 -7.89
N THR A 87 -5.55 -2.80 -8.86
CA THR A 87 -5.10 -2.54 -10.21
C THR A 87 -6.30 -2.48 -11.13
N ILE A 88 -6.51 -1.34 -11.79
CA ILE A 88 -7.59 -1.12 -12.75
C ILE A 88 -7.01 -1.22 -14.15
N PHE A 89 -7.47 -2.19 -14.93
CA PHE A 89 -7.02 -2.44 -16.29
C PHE A 89 -8.06 -1.95 -17.30
N SER A 90 -7.62 -1.22 -18.31
CA SER A 90 -8.48 -0.62 -19.34
C SER A 90 -7.98 -0.89 -20.76
N SER A 91 -8.88 -1.36 -21.61
CA SER A 91 -8.75 -1.47 -23.07
C SER A 91 -10.04 -0.94 -23.73
N PRO A 92 -10.07 -0.73 -25.06
CA PRO A 92 -11.28 -0.29 -25.76
C PRO A 92 -12.51 -1.19 -25.54
N GLU A 93 -12.30 -2.48 -25.25
CA GLU A 93 -13.36 -3.48 -25.12
C GLU A 93 -13.67 -3.84 -23.67
N MET A 94 -12.76 -3.56 -22.74
CA MET A 94 -12.85 -4.06 -21.37
C MET A 94 -12.28 -3.03 -20.38
N LYS A 95 -13.01 -2.81 -19.30
CA LYS A 95 -12.50 -2.17 -18.09
C LYS A 95 -12.77 -3.10 -16.92
N THR A 96 -11.73 -3.47 -16.18
CA THR A 96 -11.82 -4.41 -15.06
C THR A 96 -10.83 -4.02 -13.97
N ALA A 97 -11.02 -4.54 -12.77
CA ALA A 97 -10.15 -4.26 -11.63
C ALA A 97 -9.81 -5.57 -10.92
N SER A 98 -8.64 -5.63 -10.29
CA SER A 98 -8.24 -6.76 -9.46
C SER A 98 -7.60 -6.29 -8.17
N ILE A 99 -7.89 -7.01 -7.08
CA ILE A 99 -7.30 -6.79 -5.77
C ILE A 99 -6.04 -7.65 -5.70
N VAL A 100 -4.92 -7.03 -5.33
CA VAL A 100 -3.63 -7.68 -5.31
C VAL A 100 -2.84 -7.26 -4.07
N LYS A 101 -2.00 -8.17 -3.58
CA LYS A 101 -0.97 -7.86 -2.59
C LYS A 101 0.37 -7.76 -3.28
N ILE A 102 0.97 -6.59 -3.31
CA ILE A 102 2.29 -6.34 -3.88
C ILE A 102 3.33 -6.83 -2.87
N GLU A 103 4.09 -7.85 -3.26
CA GLU A 103 5.18 -8.43 -2.46
C GLU A 103 6.55 -7.89 -2.88
N ASN A 104 6.66 -7.42 -4.12
CA ASN A 104 7.85 -6.75 -4.62
C ASN A 104 7.48 -5.68 -5.67
N LEU A 105 8.21 -4.58 -5.67
CA LEU A 105 8.05 -3.49 -6.63
C LEU A 105 9.44 -3.06 -7.11
N SER A 106 9.60 -2.88 -8.42
CA SER A 106 10.81 -2.32 -9.01
C SER A 106 10.49 -1.36 -10.14
N ILE A 107 11.30 -0.32 -10.28
CA ILE A 107 11.19 0.69 -11.34
C ILE A 107 12.50 0.66 -12.14
N SER A 108 12.41 0.73 -13.47
CA SER A 108 13.60 0.81 -14.34
C SER A 108 14.37 2.12 -14.13
N ASP A 109 15.65 2.16 -14.49
CA ASP A 109 16.53 3.33 -14.23
C ASP A 109 16.01 4.65 -14.83
N ASN A 110 15.23 4.58 -15.89
CA ASN A 110 14.60 5.71 -16.59
C ASN A 110 13.14 5.96 -16.18
N ASN A 111 12.59 5.18 -15.25
CA ASN A 111 11.18 5.17 -14.86
C ASN A 111 10.21 4.82 -16.00
N ASP A 112 10.67 4.18 -17.08
CA ASP A 112 9.81 3.77 -18.20
C ASP A 112 9.02 2.51 -17.90
N ASN A 113 9.42 1.70 -16.90
CA ASN A 113 8.74 0.46 -16.55
C ASN A 113 8.59 0.33 -15.03
N LEU A 114 7.37 0.03 -14.59
CA LEU A 114 7.06 -0.37 -13.22
C LEU A 114 6.69 -1.84 -13.21
N THR A 115 7.45 -2.66 -12.50
CA THR A 115 7.20 -4.10 -12.37
C THR A 115 6.76 -4.43 -10.95
N LEU A 116 5.61 -5.10 -10.84
CA LEU A 116 5.01 -5.53 -9.58
C LEU A 116 4.98 -7.05 -9.53
N LYS A 117 5.56 -7.64 -8.48
CA LYS A 117 5.36 -9.05 -8.15
C LYS A 117 4.23 -9.13 -7.12
N VAL A 118 3.12 -9.77 -7.49
CA VAL A 118 1.88 -9.69 -6.73
C VAL A 118 1.26 -11.04 -6.42
N LYS A 119 0.53 -11.13 -5.30
CA LYS A 119 -0.43 -12.20 -5.03
C LYS A 119 -1.83 -11.71 -5.37
N PRO A 120 -2.61 -12.44 -6.18
CA PRO A 120 -4.03 -12.16 -6.34
C PRO A 120 -4.77 -12.35 -5.01
N LEU A 121 -5.67 -11.43 -4.68
CA LEU A 121 -6.55 -11.53 -3.50
C LEU A 121 -8.00 -11.73 -3.95
N ASP A 122 -8.75 -12.52 -3.18
CA ASP A 122 -10.17 -12.78 -3.47
C ASP A 122 -11.10 -11.72 -2.86
N TYR A 123 -10.64 -11.00 -1.84
CA TYR A 123 -11.36 -9.91 -1.20
C TYR A 123 -10.38 -8.94 -0.53
N TYR A 124 -10.90 -7.74 -0.20
CA TYR A 124 -10.20 -6.71 0.55
C TYR A 124 -11.02 -6.35 1.79
N ASP A 125 -10.36 -6.26 2.94
CA ASP A 125 -10.97 -6.00 4.25
C ASP A 125 -10.42 -4.75 4.96
N GLY A 126 -9.52 -4.01 4.31
CA GLY A 126 -9.04 -2.71 4.79
C GLY A 126 -10.04 -1.57 4.54
N GLU A 127 -9.65 -0.34 4.86
CA GLU A 127 -10.54 0.83 4.76
C GLU A 127 -10.24 1.69 3.54
N VAL A 128 -8.95 1.92 3.23
CA VAL A 128 -8.50 2.93 2.24
C VAL A 128 -9.00 2.62 0.82
N LEU A 129 -8.98 1.35 0.40
CA LEU A 129 -9.31 0.92 -0.96
C LEU A 129 -10.78 0.50 -1.14
N THR A 130 -11.63 0.62 -0.11
CA THR A 130 -13.01 0.07 -0.10
C THR A 130 -13.86 0.55 -1.27
N SER A 131 -13.72 1.82 -1.67
CA SER A 131 -14.49 2.42 -2.79
C SER A 131 -14.09 1.86 -4.16
N TYR A 132 -12.93 1.22 -4.26
CA TYR A 132 -12.40 0.65 -5.50
C TYR A 132 -12.47 -0.88 -5.52
N ALA A 133 -12.72 -1.52 -4.37
CA ALA A 133 -12.73 -2.99 -4.21
C ALA A 133 -14.03 -3.66 -4.71
N GLN A 134 -14.90 -2.92 -5.39
CA GLN A 134 -16.17 -3.42 -5.92
C GLN A 134 -15.98 -4.00 -7.33
N ASP A 135 -16.74 -5.05 -7.65
CA ASP A 135 -16.78 -5.68 -8.97
C ASP A 135 -15.40 -6.09 -9.52
N THR A 136 -14.50 -6.53 -8.63
CA THR A 136 -13.16 -6.98 -8.98
C THR A 136 -13.17 -8.43 -9.47
N VAL A 137 -12.21 -8.76 -10.32
CA VAL A 137 -11.96 -10.12 -10.82
C VAL A 137 -10.66 -10.65 -10.25
N ASN A 138 -10.53 -11.97 -10.14
CA ASN A 138 -9.26 -12.56 -9.74
C ASN A 138 -8.23 -12.31 -10.85
N LEU A 139 -7.04 -11.80 -10.50
CA LEU A 139 -6.00 -11.44 -11.47
C LEU A 139 -5.62 -12.60 -12.39
N LYS A 140 -5.74 -13.85 -11.92
CA LYS A 140 -5.45 -15.06 -12.71
C LYS A 140 -6.33 -15.19 -13.96
N GLU A 141 -7.53 -14.60 -13.94
CA GLU A 141 -8.44 -14.58 -15.11
C GLU A 141 -7.99 -13.60 -16.20
N LEU A 142 -6.98 -12.78 -15.89
CA LEU A 142 -6.41 -11.77 -16.77
C LEU A 142 -5.01 -12.16 -17.28
N ASP A 143 -4.54 -13.38 -16.98
CA ASP A 143 -3.23 -13.87 -17.45
C ASP A 143 -3.10 -13.77 -18.98
N GLU A 144 -1.90 -13.39 -19.43
CA GLU A 144 -1.54 -13.18 -20.84
C GLU A 144 -2.36 -12.12 -21.58
N LYS A 145 -3.23 -11.36 -20.89
CA LYS A 145 -3.95 -10.23 -21.48
C LYS A 145 -3.08 -8.98 -21.50
N LEU A 146 -3.36 -8.14 -22.51
CA LEU A 146 -2.78 -6.82 -22.67
C LEU A 146 -3.86 -5.76 -22.46
N PHE A 147 -3.49 -4.68 -21.79
CA PHE A 147 -4.35 -3.53 -21.57
C PHE A 147 -3.65 -2.26 -22.03
N ASN A 148 -4.41 -1.26 -22.48
CA ASN A 148 -3.88 -0.02 -23.04
C ASN A 148 -3.53 1.00 -21.96
N SER A 149 -4.20 0.93 -20.81
CA SER A 149 -3.95 1.79 -19.66
C SER A 149 -4.21 1.03 -18.37
N THR A 150 -3.40 1.33 -17.37
CA THR A 150 -3.54 0.72 -16.04
C THR A 150 -3.46 1.76 -14.95
N GLY A 151 -4.43 1.76 -14.05
CA GLY A 151 -4.39 2.54 -12.82
C GLY A 151 -3.99 1.67 -11.63
N LEU A 152 -3.12 2.18 -10.77
CA LEU A 152 -2.72 1.56 -9.52
C LEU A 152 -3.19 2.43 -8.35
N TYR A 153 -3.84 1.78 -7.39
CA TYR A 153 -4.31 2.36 -6.14
C TYR A 153 -3.68 1.57 -5.00
N LEU A 154 -2.78 2.19 -4.25
CA LEU A 154 -1.98 1.53 -3.22
C LEU A 154 -2.40 2.03 -1.83
N GLU A 155 -2.57 1.10 -0.89
CA GLU A 155 -2.83 1.41 0.51
C GLU A 155 -1.50 1.63 1.26
N MET A 156 -1.14 2.89 1.49
CA MET A 156 0.12 3.28 2.11
C MET A 156 -0.06 3.54 3.61
N ILE A 157 0.94 3.12 4.41
CA ILE A 157 0.95 3.30 5.87
C ILE A 157 1.04 4.77 6.28
N ASN A 158 0.23 5.16 7.28
CA ASN A 158 0.05 6.55 7.70
C ASN A 158 1.15 7.05 8.64
N ASN A 159 1.78 6.16 9.40
CA ASN A 159 2.82 6.53 10.36
C ASN A 159 3.83 5.42 10.50
N ILE A 160 5.07 5.84 10.67
CA ILE A 160 6.16 4.99 11.14
C ILE A 160 6.10 5.03 12.67
N PRO A 161 6.14 3.90 13.38
CA PRO A 161 6.08 3.92 14.84
C PRO A 161 7.29 4.66 15.41
N GLU A 162 7.11 5.45 16.49
CA GLU A 162 8.13 6.38 17.03
C GLU A 162 9.48 5.71 17.36
N ASN A 163 9.52 4.39 17.54
CA ASN A 163 10.75 3.63 17.76
C ASN A 163 11.57 3.36 16.49
N PHE A 164 11.09 3.75 15.30
CA PHE A 164 11.73 3.55 13.99
C PHE A 164 12.46 4.78 13.45
N HIS A 165 12.75 5.79 14.28
CA HIS A 165 13.45 7.03 13.87
C HIS A 165 14.79 6.82 13.13
N ASN A 166 15.43 5.66 13.23
CA ASN A 166 16.69 5.33 12.53
C ASN A 166 16.50 4.54 11.21
N SER A 167 15.27 4.18 10.85
CA SER A 167 14.97 3.29 9.70
C SER A 167 13.83 3.81 8.83
N ILE A 168 13.56 5.12 8.87
CA ILE A 168 12.55 5.75 8.03
C ILE A 168 12.97 5.63 6.57
N SER A 169 12.12 5.04 5.72
CA SER A 169 12.39 4.99 4.29
C SER A 169 12.36 6.41 3.70
N PRO A 170 13.14 6.69 2.63
CA PRO A 170 13.07 7.98 1.95
C PRO A 170 11.66 8.39 1.53
N LEU A 171 10.82 7.41 1.13
CA LEU A 171 9.44 7.64 0.74
C LEU A 171 8.57 8.12 1.91
N GLU A 172 8.65 7.45 3.06
CA GLU A 172 7.81 7.83 4.20
C GLU A 172 8.26 9.16 4.80
N LYS A 173 9.57 9.44 4.82
CA LYS A 173 10.08 10.76 5.20
C LYS A 173 9.49 11.85 4.30
N CYS A 174 9.56 11.63 2.99
CA CYS A 174 9.03 12.54 1.97
C CYS A 174 7.53 12.83 2.20
N ILE A 175 6.71 11.78 2.39
CA ILE A 175 5.27 11.93 2.67
C ILE A 175 5.03 12.66 4.00
N GLY A 176 5.78 12.30 5.05
CA GLY A 176 5.66 12.89 6.37
C GLY A 176 6.03 14.38 6.41
N ASP A 177 7.16 14.75 5.81
CA ASP A 177 7.61 16.15 5.70
C ASP A 177 6.63 16.96 4.84
N CYS A 178 6.15 16.38 3.73
CA CYS A 178 5.22 17.05 2.83
C CYS A 178 3.86 17.32 3.47
N HIS A 179 3.30 16.38 4.24
CA HIS A 179 2.00 16.55 4.92
C HIS A 179 2.08 17.14 6.33
N GLY A 180 3.28 17.23 6.92
CA GLY A 180 3.53 17.79 8.25
C GLY A 180 3.64 19.33 8.28
N ASP A 181 3.94 19.96 7.15
CA ASP A 181 3.99 21.43 7.05
C ASP A 181 2.63 21.99 6.60
N SER A 182 2.04 22.87 7.40
CA SER A 182 0.77 23.59 7.12
C SER A 182 0.76 24.43 5.83
N GLN A 183 1.85 24.45 5.07
CA GLN A 183 2.01 25.12 3.78
C GLN A 183 2.01 24.16 2.56
N CYS A 184 1.60 22.89 2.73
CA CYS A 184 1.70 21.82 1.72
C CYS A 184 1.56 22.31 0.27
N ILE A 185 2.70 22.27 -0.42
CA ILE A 185 2.87 22.53 -1.84
C ILE A 185 2.32 21.31 -2.59
N PHE A 186 1.65 21.53 -3.72
CA PHE A 186 1.07 20.46 -4.55
C PHE A 186 2.12 19.47 -5.08
N ASP A 187 3.41 19.84 -5.05
CA ASP A 187 4.57 19.04 -5.44
C ASP A 187 5.53 18.91 -4.25
N CYS A 188 5.78 17.68 -3.82
CA CYS A 188 6.64 17.38 -2.68
C CYS A 188 8.11 17.21 -3.07
N ASP A 189 8.48 17.28 -4.36
CA ASP A 189 9.87 16.99 -4.77
C ASP A 189 10.92 17.86 -4.06
N ASP A 190 10.59 19.09 -3.64
CA ASP A 190 11.51 19.96 -2.89
C ASP A 190 11.77 19.49 -1.44
N TYR A 191 10.93 18.59 -0.92
CA TYR A 191 11.03 17.99 0.41
C TYR A 191 11.67 16.60 0.39
N CYS A 192 12.04 16.14 -0.82
CA CYS A 192 12.54 14.81 -1.13
C CYS A 192 13.84 14.92 -1.96
#